data_AF-A0A9Q1BM50-F1
#
_entry.id   AF-A0A9Q1BM50-F1
#
_cell.length_a   1.000
_cell.length_b   1.000
_cell.length_c   1.000
_cell.angle_alpha   90.00
_cell.angle_beta   90.00
_cell.angle_gamma   90.00
#
_symmetry.space_group_name_H-M   'P 1'
#
loop_
_entity.id
_entity.type
_entity.pdbx_description
1 polymer ?
#
loop_
_entity_poly.entity_id
_entity_poly.type
_entity_poly.pdbx_seq_one_letter_code
_entity_poly.pdbx_strand_id
1 'polypeptide(L)'
;MGTTRQGCHSPPTLPDNCQFAHSRLRQLKRRQQGDETLYEQYKITMNDYIEKGYEKEVEDDQKNAESGPVWYPPHHPVKHPVKPEKV
;
A
#
# COMPACT_ATOMS: atom_id res chain seq x y z
N MET A 1 28.75 37.57 6.58
CA MET A 1 28.54 37.08 5.19
C MET A 1 27.87 35.70 5.29
N GLY A 2 26.55 35.66 5.42
CA GLY A 2 25.80 34.40 5.56
C GLY A 2 25.35 33.92 4.19
N THR A 3 25.90 32.81 3.71
CA THR A 3 25.45 32.17 2.48
C THR A 3 24.25 31.28 2.79
N THR A 4 23.05 31.77 2.50
CA THR A 4 21.84 30.94 2.45
C THR A 4 21.95 30.00 1.26
N ARG A 5 22.12 28.69 1.50
CA ARG A 5 21.93 27.66 0.47
C ARG A 5 20.44 27.55 0.19
N GLN A 6 19.98 28.21 -0.86
CA GLN A 6 18.64 27.97 -1.42
C GLN A 6 18.68 26.60 -2.13
N GLY A 7 18.32 25.53 -1.42
CA GLY A 7 18.07 24.24 -2.05
C GLY A 7 16.76 24.32 -2.83
N CYS A 8 16.82 24.15 -4.15
CA CYS A 8 15.63 23.97 -4.98
C CYS A 8 14.97 22.63 -4.62
N HIS A 9 14.06 22.64 -3.65
CA HIS A 9 13.27 21.48 -3.22
C HIS A 9 11.90 21.46 -3.90
N SER A 10 11.86 21.50 -5.23
CA SER A 10 10.63 21.15 -5.95
C SER A 10 10.48 19.62 -5.89
N PRO A 11 9.40 19.08 -5.32
CA PRO A 11 9.18 17.63 -5.30
C PRO A 11 9.08 17.12 -6.74
N PRO A 12 9.64 15.94 -7.05
CA PRO A 12 9.56 15.37 -8.39
C PRO A 12 8.10 15.11 -8.77
N THR A 13 7.71 15.52 -9.98
CA THR A 13 6.41 15.18 -10.56
C THR A 13 6.43 13.70 -10.94
N LEU A 14 5.78 12.86 -10.13
CA LEU A 14 5.64 11.44 -10.39
C LEU A 14 4.27 11.16 -11.06
N PRO A 15 4.18 10.17 -11.96
CA PRO A 15 2.91 9.79 -12.58
C PRO A 15 2.00 9.10 -11.58
N ASP A 16 0.68 9.25 -11.76
CA ASP A 16 -0.35 8.54 -10.99
C ASP A 16 -0.14 7.02 -11.09
N ASN A 17 -0.07 6.35 -9.93
CA ASN A 17 0.21 4.92 -9.84
C ASN A 17 -1.04 4.03 -9.71
N CYS A 18 -2.26 4.60 -9.81
CA CYS A 18 -3.53 3.91 -9.62
C CYS A 18 -3.70 2.70 -10.56
N GLN A 19 -3.34 2.83 -11.84
CA GLN A 19 -3.42 1.73 -12.79
C GLN A 19 -2.50 0.56 -12.42
N PHE A 20 -1.29 0.86 -11.93
CA PHE A 20 -0.35 -0.15 -11.46
C PHE A 20 -0.86 -0.83 -10.18
N ALA A 21 -1.44 -0.07 -9.25
CA ALA A 21 -2.05 -0.62 -8.05
C ALA A 21 -3.19 -1.58 -8.37
N HIS A 22 -4.10 -1.22 -9.27
CA HIS A 22 -5.17 -2.10 -9.75
C HIS A 22 -4.63 -3.39 -10.40
N SER A 23 -3.57 -3.28 -11.21
CA SER A 23 -2.94 -4.44 -11.82
C SER A 23 -2.35 -5.39 -10.77
N ARG A 24 -1.66 -4.85 -9.76
CA ARG A 24 -1.12 -5.64 -8.64
C ARG A 24 -2.22 -6.31 -7.83
N LEU A 25 -3.28 -5.58 -7.50
CA LEU A 25 -4.44 -6.11 -6.77
C LEU A 25 -5.09 -7.27 -7.51
N ARG A 26 -5.29 -7.15 -8.83
CA ARG A 26 -5.81 -8.25 -9.67
C ARG A 26 -4.93 -9.50 -9.63
N GLN A 27 -3.61 -9.32 -9.70
CA GLN A 27 -2.67 -10.44 -9.62
C GLN A 27 -2.69 -11.11 -8.25
N LEU A 28 -2.73 -10.31 -7.17
CA LEU A 28 -2.85 -10.78 -5.81
C LEU A 28 -4.16 -11.57 -5.60
N LYS A 29 -5.29 -11.06 -6.11
CA LYS A 29 -6.58 -11.76 -6.08
C LYS A 29 -6.49 -13.13 -6.74
N ARG A 30 -5.93 -13.21 -7.96
CA ARG A 30 -5.77 -14.49 -8.69
C ARG A 30 -4.90 -15.48 -7.90
N ARG A 31 -3.83 -15.02 -7.26
CA ARG A 31 -2.97 -15.88 -6.43
C ARG A 31 -3.73 -16.44 -5.22
N GLN A 32 -4.46 -15.59 -4.50
CA GLN A 32 -5.26 -16.01 -3.35
C GLN A 32 -6.38 -16.99 -3.73
N GLN A 33 -7.01 -16.80 -4.89
CA GLN A 33 -8.03 -17.73 -5.40
C GLN A 33 -7.49 -19.15 -5.67
N GLY A 34 -6.19 -19.28 -5.95
CA GLY A 34 -5.54 -20.58 -6.17
C GLY A 34 -4.78 -21.12 -4.96
N ASP A 35 -4.71 -20.38 -3.85
CA ASP A 35 -3.96 -20.73 -2.63
C ASP A 35 -4.78 -20.27 -1.41
N GLU A 36 -5.66 -21.15 -0.93
CA GLU A 36 -6.56 -20.87 0.20
C GLU A 36 -5.79 -20.58 1.50
N THR A 37 -4.64 -21.23 1.70
CA THR A 37 -3.77 -20.96 2.86
C THR A 37 -3.23 -19.54 2.80
N LEU A 38 -2.76 -19.09 1.64
CA LEU A 38 -2.33 -17.70 1.47
C LEU A 38 -3.46 -16.71 1.72
N TYR A 39 -4.68 -17.01 1.26
CA TYR A 39 -5.83 -16.14 1.50
C TYR A 39 -6.13 -15.97 2.99
N GLU A 40 -6.20 -17.06 3.75
CA GLU A 40 -6.49 -17.00 5.18
C GLU A 40 -5.39 -16.29 5.97
N GLN A 41 -4.11 -16.58 5.69
CA GLN A 41 -2.98 -15.90 6.34
C GLN A 41 -2.97 -14.39 6.03
N TYR A 42 -3.26 -14.02 4.78
CA TYR A 42 -3.31 -12.64 4.35
C TYR A 42 -4.46 -11.89 5.03
N LYS A 43 -5.64 -12.51 5.11
CA LYS A 43 -6.81 -11.96 5.81
C LYS A 43 -6.53 -11.69 7.29
N ILE A 44 -5.90 -12.65 7.98
CA ILE A 44 -5.48 -12.49 9.38
C ILE A 44 -4.54 -11.29 9.52
N THR A 45 -3.55 -11.17 8.63
CA THR A 45 -2.56 -10.08 8.68
C THR A 45 -3.19 -8.71 8.41
N MET A 46 -4.06 -8.59 7.42
CA MET A 46 -4.77 -7.34 7.12
C MET A 46 -5.65 -6.90 8.30
N ASN A 47 -6.36 -7.84 8.93
CA ASN A 47 -7.17 -7.55 10.11
C ASN A 47 -6.30 -7.08 11.28
N ASP A 48 -5.15 -7.71 11.52
CA ASP A 48 -4.18 -7.27 12.55
C ASP A 48 -3.68 -5.84 12.30
N TYR A 49 -3.48 -5.44 11.05
CA TYR A 49 -3.10 -4.06 10.70
C TYR A 49 -4.22 -3.07 10.95
N ILE A 50 -5.47 -3.44 10.66
CA ILE A 50 -6.65 -2.62 10.92
C ILE A 50 -6.86 -2.47 12.44
N GLU A 51 -6.81 -3.56 13.18
CA GLU A 51 -6.96 -3.57 14.65
C GLU A 51 -5.87 -2.74 15.34
N LYS A 52 -4.64 -2.75 14.83
CA LYS A 52 -3.53 -1.91 15.33
C LYS A 52 -3.59 -0.46 14.87
N GLY A 53 -4.50 -0.12 13.96
CA GLY A 53 -4.62 1.21 13.37
C GLY A 53 -3.49 1.58 12.41
N TYR A 54 -2.74 0.60 11.91
CA TYR A 54 -1.74 0.81 10.84
C TYR A 54 -2.40 1.03 9.49
N GLU A 55 -3.56 0.41 9.29
CA GLU A 55 -4.42 0.62 8.13
C GLU A 55 -5.82 0.98 8.62
N LYS A 56 -6.54 1.78 7.82
CA LYS A 56 -7.93 2.12 8.10
C LYS A 56 -8.70 2.20 6.80
N GLU A 57 -9.99 1.93 6.87
CA GLU A 57 -10.87 2.23 5.76
C GLU A 57 -10.83 3.73 5.48
N VAL A 58 -10.81 4.08 4.19
CA VAL A 58 -10.81 5.48 3.75
C VAL A 58 -12.25 5.94 3.71
N GLU A 59 -12.57 6.99 4.47
CA GLU A 59 -13.90 7.60 4.49
C GLU A 59 -14.24 8.23 3.13
N ASP A 60 -15.53 8.24 2.76
CA ASP A 60 -15.99 8.66 1.42
C ASP A 60 -15.67 10.13 1.10
N ASP A 61 -15.65 10.99 2.12
CA ASP A 61 -15.25 12.39 2.01
C ASP A 61 -13.75 12.55 1.67
N GLN A 62 -12.91 11.61 2.11
CA GLN A 62 -11.48 11.61 1.83
C GLN A 62 -11.13 11.01 0.46
N LYS A 63 -12.01 10.18 -0.13
CA LYS A 63 -11.80 9.57 -1.46
C LYS A 63 -11.75 10.60 -2.59
N ASN A 64 -12.46 11.71 -2.44
CA ASN A 64 -12.54 12.80 -3.42
C ASN A 64 -11.85 14.08 -2.92
N ALA A 65 -11.07 14.00 -1.84
CA ALA A 65 -10.39 15.18 -1.31
C ALA A 65 -9.46 15.76 -2.37
N GLU A 66 -9.69 17.01 -2.76
CA GLU A 66 -8.87 17.77 -3.72
C GLU A 66 -7.42 18.03 -3.22
N SER A 67 -7.01 17.39 -2.12
CA SER A 67 -5.74 17.64 -1.43
C SER A 67 -4.59 16.80 -2.02
N GLY A 68 -4.23 17.08 -3.27
CA GLY A 68 -2.96 16.63 -3.85
C GLY A 68 -2.90 15.17 -4.31
N PRO A 69 -1.69 14.69 -4.68
CA PRO A 69 -1.53 13.40 -5.35
C PRO A 69 -1.83 12.22 -4.41
N VAL A 70 -2.73 11.32 -4.84
CA VAL A 70 -3.00 10.05 -4.16
C VAL A 70 -1.96 9.01 -4.56
N TRP A 71 -1.35 8.36 -3.58
CA TRP A 71 -0.37 7.31 -3.79
C TRP A 71 -0.85 5.98 -3.23
N TYR A 72 -0.86 4.95 -4.09
CA TYR A 72 -1.23 3.60 -3.69
C TYR A 72 0.04 2.79 -3.36
N PRO A 73 0.28 2.41 -2.10
CA PRO A 73 1.46 1.64 -1.73
C PRO A 73 1.38 0.22 -2.31
N PRO A 74 2.51 -0.36 -2.72
CA PRO A 74 2.54 -1.72 -3.25
C PRO A 74 2.38 -2.73 -2.11
N HIS A 75 1.20 -3.34 -1.98
CA HIS A 75 0.97 -4.45 -1.04
C HIS A 75 1.22 -5.80 -1.73
N HIS A 76 2.18 -6.58 -1.22
CA HIS A 76 2.46 -7.94 -1.71
C HIS A 76 2.77 -8.86 -0.52
N PRO A 77 2.18 -10.07 -0.48
CA PRO A 77 2.46 -11.03 0.60
C PRO A 77 3.89 -11.55 0.50
N VAL A 78 4.61 -11.53 1.62
CA VAL A 78 6.01 -11.99 1.70
C VAL A 78 6.08 -13.23 2.58
N LYS A 79 6.37 -14.39 1.97
CA LYS A 79 6.58 -15.65 2.70
C LYS A 79 8.04 -15.75 3.16
N HIS A 80 8.27 -15.91 4.46
CA HIS A 80 9.62 -16.09 5.02
C HIS A 80 9.81 -17.53 5.54
N PRO A 81 10.89 -18.26 5.20
CA PRO A 81 11.06 -19.67 5.61
C PRO A 81 11.06 -19.90 7.12
N VAL A 82 11.55 -18.90 7.88
CA VAL A 82 11.62 -18.96 9.35
C VAL A 82 10.28 -18.62 10.03
N LYS A 83 9.32 -18.06 9.29
CA LYS A 83 7.98 -17.70 9.79
C LYS A 83 6.92 -18.07 8.75
N PRO A 84 6.74 -19.37 8.47
CA PRO A 84 5.82 -19.84 7.43
C PRO A 84 4.36 -19.46 7.71
N GLU A 85 4.02 -19.20 8.97
CA GLU A 85 2.69 -18.79 9.41
C GLU A 85 2.33 -17.33 9.09
N LYS A 86 3.32 -16.49 8.76
CA LYS A 86 3.12 -15.04 8.53
C LYS A 86 3.36 -14.67 7.07
N VAL A 87 2.49 -13.83 6.52
CA VAL A 87 2.58 -13.25 5.16
C VAL A 87 2.41 -11.75 5.16
#